data_AF-A0A738EB71-F1
#
_entry.id   AF-A0A738EB71-F1
#
_cell.length_a   1.000
_cell.length_b   1.000
_cell.length_c   1.000
_cell.angle_alpha   90.00
_cell.angle_beta   90.00
_cell.angle_gamma   90.00
#
_symmetry.space_group_name_H-M   'P 1'
#
loop_
_entity.id
_entity.type
_entity.pdbx_description
1 polymer ?
#
loop_
_entity_poly.entity_id
_entity_poly.type
_entity_poly.pdbx_seq_one_letter_code
_entity_poly.pdbx_strand_id
1 'polypeptide(L)' 'LCSKNKINPLIGSAGVSAVPMAARVSNKVGLESDPQNFLLMHAMGPNVAGVIGSAIAAGVMLKYVLAM' A
#
# COMPACT_ATOMS: atom_id res chain seq x y z
N LEU A 1 2.49 4.28 16.02
CA LEU A 1 2.82 4.79 17.37
C LEU A 1 1.59 5.33 18.12
N CYS A 2 0.56 5.80 17.40
CA CYS A 2 -0.60 6.51 17.93
C CYS A 2 -1.94 5.74 17.82
N SER A 3 -1.92 4.42 17.60
CA SER A 3 -3.15 3.61 17.42
C SER A 3 -3.10 2.33 18.24
N LYS A 4 -4.27 1.83 18.65
CA LYS A 4 -4.42 0.62 19.49
C LYS A 4 -3.88 -0.63 18.78
N ASN A 5 -4.35 -0.88 17.55
CA ASN A 5 -3.84 -1.95 16.69
C ASN A 5 -2.71 -1.40 15.83
N LYS A 6 -1.47 -1.75 16.18
CA LYS A 6 -0.29 -1.30 15.44
C LYS A 6 -0.25 -1.97 14.07
N ILE A 7 0.05 -1.20 13.03
CA ILE A 7 0.14 -1.68 11.65
C ILE A 7 1.46 -2.43 11.47
N ASN A 8 1.42 -3.59 10.81
CA ASN A 8 2.63 -4.31 10.41
C ASN A 8 3.37 -3.51 9.31
N PRO A 9 4.65 -3.14 9.50
CA PRO A 9 5.40 -2.36 8.51
C PRO A 9 5.46 -2.98 7.11
N LEU A 10 5.37 -4.31 6.98
CA LEU A 10 5.34 -5.01 5.69
C LEU A 10 4.13 -4.59 4.82
N ILE A 11 3.04 -4.18 5.46
CA ILE A 11 1.84 -3.67 4.76
C ILE A 11 2.14 -2.30 4.12
N GLY A 12 3.06 -1.51 4.68
CA GLY A 12 3.41 -0.19 4.17
C GLY A 12 3.97 -0.24 2.75
N SER A 13 4.87 -1.19 2.45
CA SER A 13 5.41 -1.39 1.10
C SER A 13 4.37 -1.85 0.09
N ALA A 14 3.26 -2.47 0.53
CA ALA A 14 2.16 -2.85 -0.35
C ALA A 14 1.39 -1.65 -0.92
N GLY A 15 1.62 -0.43 -0.39
CA GLY A 15 1.02 0.81 -0.88
C GLY A 15 1.49 1.26 -2.27
N VAL A 16 2.57 0.67 -2.81
CA VAL A 16 2.93 0.88 -4.21
C VAL A 16 1.84 0.29 -5.09
N SER A 17 1.31 1.09 -6.03
CA SER A 17 0.15 0.78 -6.86
C SER A 17 0.40 -0.27 -7.97
N ALA A 18 1.14 -1.33 -7.66
CA ALA A 18 1.35 -2.49 -8.52
C ALA A 18 0.37 -3.60 -8.15
N VAL A 19 -0.89 -3.42 -8.53
CA VAL A 19 -1.99 -4.37 -8.30
C VAL A 19 -1.85 -5.61 -9.20
N PRO A 20 -2.03 -6.84 -8.69
CA PRO A 20 -2.10 -7.27 -7.28
C PRO A 20 -0.73 -7.62 -6.67
N MET A 21 0.36 -7.47 -7.42
CA MET A 21 1.67 -8.06 -7.09
C MET A 21 2.34 -7.47 -5.84
N ALA A 22 2.21 -6.17 -5.56
CA ALA A 22 2.85 -5.58 -4.36
C ALA A 22 2.29 -6.17 -3.05
N ALA A 23 0.99 -6.49 -3.00
CA ALA A 23 0.39 -7.18 -1.86
C ALA A 23 0.87 -8.64 -1.76
N ARG A 24 1.05 -9.33 -2.90
CA ARG A 24 1.57 -10.70 -2.95
C ARG A 24 3.03 -10.79 -2.48
N VAL A 25 3.88 -9.84 -2.87
CA VAL A 25 5.27 -9.77 -2.41
C VAL A 25 5.33 -9.51 -0.90
N SER A 26 4.52 -8.58 -0.40
CA SER A 26 4.43 -8.30 1.04
C SER A 26 3.94 -9.52 1.83
N ASN A 27 3.00 -10.30 1.27
CA ASN A 27 2.57 -11.57 1.85
C ASN A 27 3.65 -12.64 1.85
N LYS A 28 4.45 -12.74 0.77
CA LYS A 28 5.56 -13.69 0.69
C LYS A 28 6.59 -13.42 1.81
N VAL A 29 7.01 -12.17 1.98
CA VAL A 29 7.96 -11.78 3.04
C VAL A 29 7.35 -11.96 4.43
N GLY A 30 6.05 -11.74 4.58
CA GLY A 30 5.31 -12.04 5.82
C GLY A 30 5.38 -13.52 6.18
N LEU A 31 5.15 -14.41 5.21
CA LEU A 31 5.21 -15.86 5.40
C LEU A 31 6.64 -16.39 5.63
N GLU A 32 7.67 -15.72 5.08
CA GLU A 32 9.07 -16.00 5.38
C GLU A 32 9.42 -15.67 6.84
N SER A 33 8.76 -14.67 7.43
CA SER A 33 8.96 -14.27 8.83
C SER A 33 8.13 -15.14 9.79
N ASP A 34 6.90 -15.48 9.41
CA ASP A 34 5.99 -16.32 10.18
C ASP A 34 5.00 -17.04 9.22
N PRO A 35 5.03 -18.38 9.12
CA PRO A 35 4.16 -19.16 8.24
C PRO A 35 2.65 -19.02 8.49
N GLN A 36 2.24 -18.50 9.65
CA GLN A 36 0.83 -18.26 9.99
C GLN A 36 0.40 -16.80 9.76
N ASN A 37 1.33 -15.93 9.39
CA ASN A 37 1.06 -14.51 9.18
C ASN A 37 0.61 -14.24 7.73
N PHE A 38 -0.71 -14.34 7.50
CA PHE A 38 -1.32 -14.09 6.19
C PHE A 38 -1.66 -12.62 5.99
N LEU A 39 -0.91 -11.93 5.12
CA LEU A 39 -1.08 -10.50 4.87
C LEU A 39 -1.88 -10.20 3.60
N LEU A 40 -2.04 -11.13 2.65
CA LEU A 40 -2.60 -10.82 1.32
C LEU A 40 -3.95 -10.09 1.38
N MET A 41 -4.87 -10.56 2.23
CA MET A 41 -6.20 -9.95 2.39
C MET A 41 -6.13 -8.54 3.00
N HIS A 42 -5.21 -8.32 3.93
CA HIS A 42 -5.09 -7.05 4.64
C HIS A 42 -4.27 -6.02 3.84
N ALA A 43 -3.20 -6.46 3.17
CA ALA A 43 -2.29 -5.63 2.38
C ALA A 43 -2.91 -5.11 1.07
N MET A 44 -4.04 -5.67 0.63
CA MET A 44 -4.79 -5.12 -0.52
C MET A 44 -5.37 -3.73 -0.24
N GLY A 45 -5.73 -3.41 1.01
CA GLY A 45 -6.27 -2.10 1.36
C GLY A 45 -5.31 -0.97 0.95
N PRO A 46 -4.06 -0.98 1.43
CA PRO A 46 -3.06 0.01 1.02
C PRO A 46 -2.71 -0.03 -0.46
N ASN A 47 -2.74 -1.20 -1.12
CA ASN A 47 -2.48 -1.29 -2.56
C ASN A 47 -3.52 -0.51 -3.37
N VAL A 48 -4.81 -0.64 -3.03
CA VAL A 48 -5.89 0.15 -3.62
C VAL A 48 -5.77 1.63 -3.27
N ALA A 49 -5.39 1.95 -2.02
CA ALA A 49 -5.12 3.33 -1.61
C ALA A 49 -3.99 3.96 -2.43
N GLY A 50 -2.96 3.19 -2.81
CA GLY A 50 -1.90 3.61 -3.70
C GLY A 50 -2.39 4.00 -5.09
N VAL A 51 -3.26 3.21 -5.70
CA VAL A 51 -3.86 3.53 -7.01
C VAL A 51 -4.62 4.87 -6.96
N ILE A 52 -5.41 5.07 -5.91
CA ILE A 52 -6.17 6.31 -5.70
C ILE A 52 -5.21 7.49 -5.45
N GLY A 53 -4.21 7.30 -4.58
CA GLY A 53 -3.21 8.31 -4.26
C GLY A 53 -2.43 8.79 -5.48
N SER A 54 -2.06 7.87 -6.39
CA SER A 54 -1.41 8.21 -7.65
C SER A 54 -2.26 9.12 -8.54
N ALA A 55 -3.57 8.85 -8.65
CA ALA A 55 -4.48 9.70 -9.40
C ALA A 55 -4.65 11.09 -8.75
N ILE A 56 -4.73 11.15 -7.42
CA ILE A 56 -4.80 12.42 -6.68
C ILE A 56 -3.53 13.25 -6.90
N ALA A 57 -2.35 12.63 -6.74
CA ALA A 57 -1.07 13.29 -6.96
C ALA A 57 -0.95 13.83 -8.40
N ALA A 58 -1.33 13.03 -9.40
CA ALA A 58 -1.38 13.45 -10.79
C ALA A 58 -2.31 14.65 -10.99
N GLY A 59 -3.52 14.62 -10.40
CA GLY A 59 -4.48 15.73 -10.48
C GLY A 59 -3.95 17.03 -9.86
N VAL A 60 -3.27 16.94 -8.70
CA VAL A 60 -2.65 18.09 -8.04
C VAL A 60 -1.50 18.65 -8.90
N MET A 61 -0.65 17.79 -9.47
CA MET A 61 0.44 18.22 -10.35
C MET A 61 -0.10 18.88 -11.63
N LEU A 62 -1.13 18.31 -12.25
CA LEU A 62 -1.78 18.92 -13.42
C LEU A 62 -2.35 20.30 -13.09
N LYS A 63 -3.04 20.45 -11.94
CA LYS A 63 -3.53 21.75 -11.47
C LYS A 63 -2.37 22.75 -11.29
N TYR A 64 -1.27 22.31 -10.69
CA TYR A 64 -0.12 23.16 -10.43
C TYR A 64 0.58 23.61 -11.71
N VAL A 65 0.71 22.72 -12.71
CA VAL A 65 1.38 23.04 -13.98
C VAL A 65 0.49 23.87 -14.92
N LEU A 66 -0.82 23.62 -14.94
CA LEU A 66 -1.73 24.22 -15.93
C LEU A 66 -2.46 25.48 -15.44
N ALA A 67 -2.56 25.70 -14.13
CA ALA A 67 -3.43 26.73 -13.55
C ALA A 67 -2.82 27.53 -12.39
N MET A 68 -1.51 27.38 -12.14
CA MET A 68 -0.73 28.23 -11.23
C MET A 68 0.41 28.88 -11.99
#